data_AF-A0A946QQ49-F1
#
_entry.id   AF-A0A946QQ49-F1
#
_cell.length_a   1.000
_cell.length_b   1.000
_cell.length_c   1.000
_cell.angle_alpha   90.00
_cell.angle_beta   90.00
_cell.angle_gamma   90.00
#
_symmetry.space_group_name_H-M   'P 1'
#
loop_
_entity.id
_entity.type
_entity.pdbx_description
1 polymer ?
#
loop_
_entity_poly.entity_id
_entity_poly.type
_entity_poly.pdbx_seq_one_letter_code
_entity_poly.pdbx_strand_id
1 'polypeptide(L)' 'MEICGFIGPQEIIIILISVPVLLIIPIIALIDVLKSEFSGNNKIIWVLVILLLWIIGVVLYYFIGRQQKIKNS' A
#
# COMPACT_ATOMS: atom_id res chain seq x y z
N MET A 1 26.60 -29.18 2.71
CA MET A 1 25.33 -28.45 2.93
C MET A 1 25.69 -26.98 2.95
N GLU A 2 25.93 -26.42 1.78
CA GLU A 2 26.32 -25.02 1.60
C GLU A 2 25.05 -24.18 1.53
N ILE A 3 24.51 -23.83 2.69
CA ILE A 3 23.35 -22.94 2.83
C ILE A 3 23.76 -21.51 3.24
N CYS A 4 25.06 -21.22 3.34
CA CYS A 4 25.57 -19.87 3.53
C CYS A 4 25.89 -19.23 2.16
N GLY A 5 24.84 -19.03 1.36
CA GLY A 5 24.90 -18.11 0.23
C GLY A 5 25.09 -16.70 0.76
N PHE A 6 26.31 -16.18 0.61
CA PHE A 6 26.71 -14.84 0.97
C PHE A 6 25.74 -13.83 0.32
N ILE A 7 24.88 -13.19 1.11
CA ILE A 7 24.07 -12.08 0.62
C ILE A 7 25.05 -10.96 0.24
N GLY A 8 25.32 -10.82 -1.06
CA GLY A 8 26.21 -9.82 -1.60
C GLY A 8 25.65 -8.41 -1.40
N PRO A 9 26.50 -7.36 -1.51
CA PRO A 9 26.05 -5.97 -1.40
C PRO A 9 24.88 -5.63 -2.33
N GLN A 10 24.78 -6.31 -3.48
CA GLN A 10 23.72 -6.12 -4.48
C GLN A 10 22.34 -6.54 -3.98
N GLU A 11 22.23 -7.64 -3.22
CA GLU A 11 20.95 -8.12 -2.69
C GLU A 11 20.46 -7.24 -1.53
N ILE A 12 21.40 -6.72 -0.71
CA ILE A 12 21.09 -5.73 0.32
C ILE A 12 20.50 -4.47 -0.32
N ILE A 13 21.08 -3.98 -1.42
CA ILE A 13 20.56 -2.81 -2.15
C ILE A 13 19.15 -3.07 -2.67
N ILE A 14 18.91 -4.25 -3.26
CA ILE A 14 17.57 -4.63 -3.75
C ILE A 14 16.56 -4.63 -2.61
N ILE A 15 16.87 -5.29 -1.48
CA ILE A 15 15.99 -5.36 -0.30
C ILE A 15 15.72 -3.96 0.25
N LEU A 16 16.76 -3.11 0.35
CA LEU A 16 16.64 -1.76 0.89
C LEU A 16 15.71 -0.88 0.04
N ILE A 17 15.59 -1.14 -1.26
CA ILE A 17 14.71 -0.42 -2.17
C ILE A 17 13.32 -1.07 -2.24
N SER A 18 13.25 -2.40 -2.34
CA SER A 18 11.99 -3.11 -2.58
C SER A 18 11.08 -3.18 -1.34
N VAL A 19 11.66 -3.36 -0.15
CA VAL A 19 10.89 -3.44 1.11
C VAL A 19 10.12 -2.16 1.43
N PRO A 20 10.72 -0.95 1.38
CA PRO A 20 9.96 0.27 1.64
C PRO A 20 8.88 0.51 0.60
N VAL A 21 9.10 0.17 -0.67
CA VAL A 21 8.05 0.27 -1.70
C VAL A 21 6.89 -0.66 -1.39
N LEU A 22 7.16 -1.88 -0.92
CA LEU A 22 6.13 -2.86 -0.59
C LEU A 22 5.35 -2.54 0.70
N LEU A 23 5.97 -1.87 1.67
CA LEU A 23 5.37 -1.59 2.98
C LEU A 23 4.91 -0.14 3.16
N ILE A 24 5.74 0.84 2.80
CA ILE A 24 5.46 2.25 3.02
C ILE A 24 4.30 2.71 2.14
N ILE A 25 4.25 2.26 0.87
CA ILE A 25 3.20 2.68 -0.06
C ILE A 25 1.80 2.26 0.42
N PRO A 26 1.55 0.99 0.81
CA PRO A 26 0.26 0.60 1.40
C PRO A 26 -0.08 1.33 2.69
N ILE A 27 0.92 1.58 3.56
CA ILE A 27 0.70 2.32 4.80
C ILE A 27 0.26 3.76 4.52
N ILE A 28 0.93 4.46 3.59
CA ILE A 28 0.54 5.82 3.20
C ILE A 28 -0.88 5.83 2.62
N ALA A 29 -1.21 4.86 1.75
CA ALA A 29 -2.56 4.75 1.19
C ALA A 29 -3.63 4.49 2.27
N LEU A 30 -3.33 3.64 3.26
CA LEU A 30 -4.22 3.43 4.41
C LEU A 30 -4.40 4.70 5.24
N ILE A 31 -3.32 5.44 5.52
CA ILE A 31 -3.42 6.73 6.23
C ILE A 31 -4.29 7.71 5.44
N ASP A 32 -4.12 7.77 4.11
CA ASP A 32 -4.92 8.62 3.24
C ASP A 32 -6.41 8.23 3.26
N VAL A 33 -6.73 6.92 3.24
CA VAL A 33 -8.11 6.43 3.39
C VAL A 33 -8.70 6.78 4.75
N LEU A 34 -7.94 6.58 5.82
CA LEU A 34 -8.44 6.83 7.18
C LEU A 34 -8.70 8.32 7.41
N LYS A 35 -7.81 9.19 6.92
CA LYS A 35 -7.94 10.65 7.00
C LYS A 35 -9.01 11.23 6.09
N SER A 36 -9.28 10.60 4.95
CA SER A 36 -10.29 11.11 4.00
C SER A 36 -11.70 10.78 4.46
N GLU A 37 -12.66 11.63 4.12
CA GLU A 37 -14.08 11.34 4.32
C GLU A 37 -14.64 10.57 3.12
N PHE A 38 -15.38 9.51 3.40
CA PHE A 38 -16.06 8.69 2.40
C PHE A 38 -17.52 8.53 2.79
N SER A 39 -18.40 8.41 1.79
CA SER A 39 -19.81 8.14 2.03
C SER A 39 -20.04 6.67 2.35
N GLY A 40 -20.85 6.40 3.38
CA GLY A 40 -21.25 5.05 3.79
C GLY A 40 -20.07 4.13 4.08
N ASN A 41 -20.10 2.92 3.52
CA ASN A 41 -19.14 1.86 3.82
C ASN A 41 -17.87 1.93 2.95
N ASN A 42 -17.75 2.91 2.05
CA ASN A 42 -16.63 3.00 1.11
C ASN A 42 -15.27 3.09 1.82
N LYS A 43 -15.21 3.75 2.99
CA LYS A 43 -13.98 3.81 3.80
C LYS A 43 -13.50 2.40 4.17
N ILE A 44 -14.38 1.57 4.73
CA ILE A 44 -14.04 0.22 5.20
C ILE A 44 -13.69 -0.69 4.03
N ILE A 45 -14.40 -0.57 2.90
CA ILE A 45 -14.11 -1.32 1.68
C ILE A 45 -12.68 -1.02 1.20
N TRP A 46 -12.28 0.25 1.14
CA TRP A 46 -10.91 0.60 0.73
C TRP A 46 -9.85 0.16 1.71
N VAL A 47 -10.10 0.22 3.02
CA VAL A 47 -9.19 -0.36 4.02
C VAL A 47 -9.01 -1.86 3.78
N LEU A 48 -10.09 -2.62 3.58
CA LEU A 48 -10.04 -4.06 3.30
C LEU A 48 -9.30 -4.38 2.00
N VAL A 49 -9.59 -3.64 0.93
CA VAL A 49 -8.95 -3.81 -0.38
C VAL A 49 -7.44 -3.59 -0.28
N ILE A 50 -6.98 -2.53 0.38
CA ILE A 50 -5.56 -2.24 0.56
C ILE A 50 -4.90 -3.28 1.48
N LEU A 51 -5.58 -3.70 2.55
CA LEU A 51 -5.02 -4.66 3.52
C LEU A 51 -4.89 -6.07 2.93
N LEU A 52 -5.86 -6.52 2.13
CA LEU A 52 -5.89 -7.87 1.57
C LEU A 52 -5.10 -7.98 0.26
N LEU A 53 -5.14 -6.96 -0.59
CA LEU A 53 -4.50 -6.99 -1.92
C LEU A 53 -3.16 -6.23 -1.96
N TRP A 54 -2.73 -5.63 -0.84
CA TRP A 54 -1.46 -4.89 -0.70
C TRP A 54 -1.28 -3.88 -1.84
N ILE A 55 -0.24 -4.05 -2.67
CA ILE A 55 0.09 -3.13 -3.76
C ILE A 55 -1.02 -3.03 -4.80
N ILE A 56 -1.67 -4.15 -5.13
CA ILE A 56 -2.80 -4.15 -6.08
C ILE A 56 -3.95 -3.32 -5.48
N GLY A 57 -4.18 -3.45 -4.18
CA GLY A 57 -5.17 -2.66 -3.46
C GLY A 57 -4.87 -1.16 -3.49
N VAL A 58 -3.60 -0.78 -3.34
CA VAL A 58 -3.17 0.63 -3.46
C VAL A 58 -3.38 1.17 -4.87
N VAL A 59 -3.06 0.38 -5.90
CA VAL A 59 -3.28 0.76 -7.30
C VAL A 59 -4.76 1.02 -7.55
N LEU A 60 -5.63 0.10 -7.13
CA LEU A 60 -7.08 0.27 -7.23
C LEU A 60 -7.57 1.50 -6.46
N TYR A 61 -7.04 1.73 -5.25
CA TYR A 61 -7.38 2.89 -4.45
C TYR A 61 -6.99 4.20 -5.14
N TYR A 62 -5.81 4.25 -5.73
CA TYR A 62 -5.30 5.46 -6.38
C TYR A 62 -6.15 5.89 -7.59
N PHE A 63 -6.57 4.92 -8.41
CA PHE A 63 -7.36 5.17 -9.63
C PHE A 63 -8.86 5.31 -9.36
N ILE A 64 -9.43 4.47 -8.52
CA ILE A 64 -10.88 4.40 -8.30
C ILE A 64 -11.24 5.02 -6.95
N GLY A 65 -10.58 4.60 -5.88
CA GLY A 65 -10.95 4.97 -4.52
C GLY A 65 -10.84 6.45 -4.21
N ARG A 66 -9.81 7.13 -4.70
CA ARG A 66 -9.65 8.58 -4.48
C ARG A 66 -10.78 9.42 -5.07
N GLN A 67 -11.46 8.93 -6.12
CA GLN A 67 -12.59 9.63 -6.72
C GLN A 67 -13.87 9.53 -5.88
N GLN A 68 -13.94 8.58 -4.95
CA GLN A 68 -15.08 8.35 -4.06
C GLN A 68 -15.02 9.16 -2.75
N LYS A 69 -13.96 9.96 -2.58
CA LYS A 69 -13.83 10.87 -1.43
C LYS A 69 -14.92 11.93 -1.49
N ILE A 70 -15.51 12.25 -0.35
CA ILE A 70 -16.47 13.34 -0.23
C ILE A 70 -15.72 14.65 -0.49
N LYS A 71 -16.21 15.43 -1.46
CA LYS A 71 -15.76 16.80 -1.70
C LYS A 71 -16.72 17.73 -0.98
N ASN A 72 -16.29 18.29 0.15
CA ASN A 72 -17.03 19.40 0.74
C ASN A 72 -16.86 20.60 -0.21
N SER A 73 -17.96 20.98 -0.87
CA SER A 73 -18.10 22.23 -1.63
C SER A 73 -18.49 23.36 -0.69
#